data_AF-X1JAH1-F1
#
_entry.id   AF-X1JAH1-F1
#
_cell.length_a   1.000
_cell.length_b   1.000
_cell.length_c   1.000
_cell.angle_alpha   90.00
_cell.angle_beta   90.00
_cell.angle_gamma   90.00
#
_symmetry.space_group_name_H-M   'P 1'
#
loop_
_entity.id
_entity.type
_entity.pdbx_description
1 polymer ?
#
loop_
_entity_poly.entity_id
_entity_poly.type
_entity_poly.pdbx_seq_one_letter_code
_entity_poly.pdbx_strand_id
1 'polypeptide(L)'
;MGYAYVEQKNYEGSLRAFKKLRDEFPESKQISEVHYIIAKILYDNKRYPEAINEYSTFIRAFPTSKYRSNVYLERGWAYFEEGNYGKARDDFATVG
;
A
#
# COMPACT_ATOMS: atom_id res chain seq x y z
N MET A 1 -3.29 22.70 -15.00
CA MET A 1 -3.19 21.48 -15.83
C MET A 1 -1.80 20.82 -15.79
N GLY A 2 -0.68 21.56 -15.70
CA GLY A 2 0.66 20.95 -15.67
C GLY A 2 1.04 20.14 -14.41
N TYR A 3 0.68 20.61 -13.21
CA TYR A 3 1.10 19.97 -11.95
C TYR A 3 0.54 18.56 -11.75
N ALA A 4 -0.77 18.35 -11.95
CA ALA A 4 -1.39 17.03 -11.83
C ALA A 4 -0.80 15.99 -12.79
N TYR A 5 -0.41 16.40 -14.00
CA TYR A 5 0.24 15.50 -14.97
C TYR A 5 1.66 15.10 -14.55
N VAL A 6 2.42 16.04 -13.97
CA VAL A 6 3.76 15.79 -13.44
C VAL A 6 3.70 14.84 -12.24
N GLU A 7 2.76 15.06 -11.32
CA GLU A 7 2.53 14.19 -10.17
C GLU A 7 2.14 12.78 -10.64
N GLN A 8 1.16 12.66 -11.53
CA GLN A 8 0.75 11.36 -12.09
C GLN A 8 1.90 10.61 -12.77
N LYS A 9 2.71 11.30 -13.59
CA LYS A 9 3.88 10.70 -14.23
C LYS A 9 4.92 10.23 -13.23
N ASN A 10 5.10 10.97 -12.13
CA ASN A 10 6.02 10.61 -11.06
C ASN A 10 5.53 9.36 -10.30
N TYR A 11 4.24 9.30 -9.95
CA TYR A 11 3.64 8.12 -9.29
C TYR A 11 3.78 6.87 -10.14
N GLU A 12 3.44 6.94 -11.44
CA GLU A 12 3.55 5.79 -12.34
C GLU A 12 5.01 5.37 -12.56
N GLY A 13 5.94 6.32 -12.59
CA GLY A 13 7.38 6.03 -12.63
C GLY A 13 7.86 5.32 -11.36
N SER A 14 7.49 5.84 -10.20
CA SER A 14 7.84 5.29 -8.90
C SER A 14 7.26 3.88 -8.72
N LEU A 15 5.96 3.71 -9.00
CA LEU A 15 5.28 2.42 -8.92
C LEU A 15 5.94 1.36 -9.80
N ARG A 16 6.33 1.71 -11.04
CA ARG A 16 7.07 0.79 -11.92
C ARG A 16 8.43 0.41 -11.36
N ALA A 17 9.18 1.38 -10.81
CA ALA A 17 10.50 1.12 -10.23
C ALA A 17 10.41 0.16 -9.03
N PHE A 18 9.46 0.38 -8.11
CA PHE A 18 9.28 -0.49 -6.96
C PHE A 18 8.73 -1.87 -7.32
N LYS A 19 7.82 -1.97 -8.31
CA LYS A 19 7.37 -3.28 -8.81
C LYS A 19 8.52 -4.07 -9.42
N LYS A 20 9.38 -3.42 -10.21
CA LYS A 20 10.59 -4.05 -10.74
C LYS A 20 11.53 -4.52 -9.62
N LEU A 21 11.74 -3.69 -8.59
CA LEU A 21 12.56 -4.06 -7.44
C LEU A 21 12.00 -5.28 -6.69
N ARG A 22 10.67 -5.37 -6.54
CA ARG A 22 9.99 -6.52 -5.96
C ARG A 22 10.25 -7.79 -6.78
N ASP A 23 10.17 -7.69 -8.09
CA ASP A 23 10.31 -8.83 -9.00
C ASP A 23 11.78 -9.28 -9.12
N GLU A 24 12.74 -8.36 -9.05
CA GLU A 24 14.17 -8.67 -9.10
C GLU A 24 14.73 -9.20 -7.77
N PHE A 25 14.16 -8.78 -6.63
CA PHE A 25 14.67 -9.13 -5.30
C PHE A 25 13.60 -9.67 -4.34
N PRO A 26 12.84 -10.72 -4.71
CA PRO A 26 11.72 -11.24 -3.92
C PRO A 26 12.13 -11.82 -2.55
N GLU A 27 13.38 -12.26 -2.39
CA GLU A 27 13.90 -12.84 -1.15
C GLU A 27 14.67 -11.83 -0.28
N SER A 28 14.72 -10.56 -0.70
CA SER A 28 15.42 -9.53 0.07
C SER A 28 14.77 -9.32 1.45
N LYS A 29 15.59 -9.04 2.46
CA LYS A 29 15.11 -8.61 3.78
C LYS A 29 14.25 -7.34 3.71
N GLN A 30 14.42 -6.51 2.67
CA GLN A 30 13.63 -5.30 2.46
C GLN A 30 12.34 -5.54 1.67
N ILE A 31 12.03 -6.78 1.24
CA ILE A 31 10.87 -7.04 0.38
C ILE A 31 9.55 -6.57 1.00
N SER A 32 9.40 -6.70 2.32
CA SER A 32 8.22 -6.17 3.02
C SER A 32 8.12 -4.65 2.87
N GLU A 33 9.22 -3.91 3.01
CA GLU A 33 9.25 -2.46 2.79
C GLU A 33 8.84 -2.08 1.37
N VAL A 34 9.30 -2.85 0.37
CA VAL A 34 8.92 -2.63 -1.03
C VAL A 34 7.41 -2.78 -1.23
N HIS A 35 6.80 -3.84 -0.68
CA HIS A 35 5.34 -4.01 -0.75
C HIS A 35 4.58 -2.88 -0.05
N TYR A 36 5.07 -2.45 1.12
CA TYR A 36 4.49 -1.32 1.85
C TYR A 36 4.55 -0.02 1.02
N ILE A 37 5.70 0.29 0.42
CA ILE A 37 5.86 1.48 -0.43
C ILE A 37 4.96 1.42 -1.66
N ILE A 38 4.85 0.26 -2.33
CA ILE A 38 3.94 0.08 -3.47
C ILE A 38 2.50 0.41 -3.06
N ALA A 39 2.03 -0.16 -1.94
CA ALA A 39 0.68 0.08 -1.45
C ALA A 39 0.46 1.56 -1.10
N LYS A 40 1.44 2.22 -0.48
CA LYS A 40 1.39 3.63 -0.13
C LYS A 40 1.32 4.54 -1.38
N ILE A 41 2.12 4.26 -2.41
CA ILE A 41 2.07 5.00 -3.68
C ILE A 41 0.67 4.89 -4.31
N LEU A 42 0.07 3.70 -4.26
CA LEU A 42 -1.30 3.49 -4.76
C LEU A 42 -2.33 4.28 -3.93
N TYR A 43 -2.18 4.28 -2.60
CA TYR A 43 -3.05 5.04 -1.70
C TYR A 43 -2.95 6.55 -1.92
N ASP A 44 -1.73 7.09 -1.96
CA ASP A 44 -1.47 8.52 -2.18
C ASP A 44 -2.03 9.01 -3.53
N ASN A 45 -2.07 8.12 -4.52
CA ASN A 45 -2.66 8.37 -5.83
C ASN A 45 -4.17 8.04 -5.89
N LYS A 46 -4.84 7.86 -4.74
CA LYS A 46 -6.27 7.54 -4.60
C LYS A 46 -6.73 6.27 -5.32
N ARG A 47 -5.79 5.36 -5.62
CA ARG A 47 -6.07 4.03 -6.21
C ARG A 47 -6.38 3.05 -5.09
N TYR A 48 -7.40 3.37 -4.29
CA TYR A 48 -7.73 2.66 -3.06
C TYR A 48 -7.97 1.16 -3.26
N PRO A 49 -8.69 0.68 -4.30
CA PRO A 49 -8.86 -0.75 -4.52
C PRO A 49 -7.53 -1.51 -4.68
N GLU A 50 -6.58 -0.91 -5.39
CA GLU A 50 -5.26 -1.51 -5.64
C GLU A 50 -4.39 -1.45 -4.38
N ALA A 51 -4.43 -0.32 -3.66
CA ALA A 51 -3.76 -0.18 -2.37
C ALA A 51 -4.26 -1.25 -1.37
N ILE A 52 -5.57 -1.43 -1.26
CA ILE A 52 -6.20 -2.46 -0.42
C ILE A 52 -5.68 -3.86 -0.76
N ASN A 53 -5.56 -4.18 -2.05
CA ASN A 53 -5.07 -5.49 -2.48
C ASN A 53 -3.60 -5.70 -2.10
N GLU A 54 -2.75 -4.69 -2.31
CA GLU A 54 -1.33 -4.75 -1.95
C GLU A 54 -1.14 -4.82 -0.42
N TYR A 55 -1.86 -4.01 0.36
CA TYR A 55 -1.87 -4.09 1.83
C TYR A 55 -2.34 -5.46 2.33
N SER A 56 -3.38 -6.03 1.71
CA SER A 56 -3.89 -7.37 2.06
C SER A 56 -2.90 -8.47 1.72
N THR A 57 -2.12 -8.29 0.65
CA THR A 57 -1.03 -9.19 0.30
C THR A 57 0.11 -9.07 1.30
N PHE A 58 0.51 -7.85 1.67
CA PHE A 58 1.51 -7.59 2.69
C PHE A 58 1.15 -8.29 4.01
N ILE A 59 -0.10 -8.14 4.50
CA ILE A 59 -0.53 -8.71 5.79
C ILE A 59 -0.38 -10.23 5.82
N ARG A 60 -0.66 -10.90 4.70
CA ARG A 60 -0.54 -12.36 4.57
C ARG A 60 0.92 -12.80 4.43
N ALA A 61 1.71 -12.06 3.63
CA ALA A 61 3.08 -12.43 3.30
C ALA A 61 4.10 -12.06 4.39
N PHE A 62 3.86 -10.98 5.15
CA PHE A 62 4.82 -10.41 6.10
C PHE A 62 4.22 -10.22 7.51
N PRO A 63 3.72 -11.29 8.16
CA PRO A 63 3.04 -11.20 9.44
C PRO A 63 3.93 -10.72 10.60
N THR A 64 5.26 -10.73 10.45
CA THR A 64 6.23 -10.30 11.46
C THR A 64 6.91 -8.96 11.12
N SER A 65 6.53 -8.32 10.01
CA SER A 65 7.16 -7.07 9.59
C SER A 65 6.81 -5.91 10.52
N LYS A 66 7.78 -5.03 10.77
CA LYS A 66 7.60 -3.80 11.56
C LYS A 66 6.53 -2.85 10.98
N TYR A 67 6.25 -2.95 9.67
CA TYR A 67 5.23 -2.12 9.02
C TYR A 67 3.80 -2.67 9.16
N ARG A 68 3.62 -3.82 9.81
CA ARG A 68 2.31 -4.48 9.90
C ARG A 68 1.24 -3.56 10.48
N SER A 69 1.51 -2.86 11.59
CA SER A 69 0.55 -1.93 12.19
C SER A 69 0.19 -0.79 11.25
N ASN A 70 1.17 -0.19 10.57
CA ASN A 70 0.93 0.84 9.55
C ASN A 70 0.06 0.31 8.41
N VAL A 71 0.30 -0.91 7.95
CA VAL A 71 -0.45 -1.51 6.84
C VAL A 71 -1.91 -1.74 7.20
N TYR A 72 -2.23 -2.20 8.42
CA TYR A 72 -3.62 -2.29 8.87
C TYR A 72 -4.27 -0.90 8.95
N LEU A 73 -3.56 0.08 9.52
CA LEU A 73 -4.08 1.45 9.64
C LEU A 73 -4.38 2.06 8.27
N GLU A 74 -3.42 2.02 7.35
CA GLU A 74 -3.56 2.59 6.01
C GLU A 74 -4.56 1.82 5.15
N ARG A 75 -4.67 0.49 5.29
CA ARG A 75 -5.74 -0.28 4.63
C ARG A 75 -7.12 0.07 5.20
N GLY A 76 -7.20 0.31 6.50
CA GLY A 76 -8.42 0.79 7.15
C GLY A 76 -8.87 2.13 6.57
N TRP A 77 -7.93 3.08 6.38
CA TRP A 77 -8.21 4.35 5.70
C TRP A 77 -8.60 4.15 4.25
N ALA A 78 -7.92 3.27 3.50
CA ALA A 78 -8.29 2.97 2.12
C ALA A 78 -9.70 2.39 2.02
N TYR A 79 -10.09 1.52 2.95
CA TYR A 79 -11.47 1.03 3.05
C TYR A 79 -12.46 2.12 3.41
N PHE A 80 -12.08 3.07 4.27
CA PHE A 80 -12.91 4.21 4.63
C PHE A 80 -13.19 5.10 3.42
N GLU A 81 -12.15 5.42 2.63
CA GLU A 81 -12.27 6.22 1.39
C GLU A 81 -13.14 5.52 0.32
N GLU A 82 -13.12 4.18 0.27
CA GLU A 82 -14.01 3.37 -0.58
C GLU A 82 -15.43 3.22 -0.03
N GLY A 83 -15.74 3.80 1.14
CA GLY A 83 -17.04 3.66 1.82
C GLY A 83 -17.27 2.30 2.49
N ASN A 84 -16.24 1.46 2.59
CA ASN A 84 -16.30 0.17 3.28
C ASN A 84 -16.01 0.31 4.78
N TYR A 85 -16.91 0.99 5.48
CA TYR A 85 -16.75 1.32 6.90
C TYR A 85 -16.66 0.10 7.82
N GLY A 86 -17.29 -1.02 7.45
CA GLY A 86 -17.21 -2.26 8.20
C GLY A 86 -15.77 -2.78 8.25
N LYS A 87 -15.14 -2.92 7.08
CA LYS A 87 -13.74 -3.36 7.00
C LYS A 87 -12.77 -2.33 7.58
N ALA A 88 -13.04 -1.04 7.40
CA ALA A 88 -12.23 0.03 7.99
C ALA A 88 -12.19 -0.09 9.52
N ARG A 89 -13.36 -0.26 10.16
CA ARG A 89 -13.47 -0.46 11.60
C ARG A 89 -12.70 -1.70 12.06
N ASP A 90 -12.84 -2.81 11.36
CA ASP A 90 -12.17 -4.07 11.72
C ASP A 90 -10.63 -3.93 11.63
N ASP A 91 -10.13 -3.21 10.63
CA ASP A 91 -8.71 -2.90 10.49
C ASP A 91 -8.20 -1.95 11.59
N PHE A 92 -8.95 -0.90 11.94
CA PHE A 92 -8.58 0.01 13.03
C PHE A 92 -8.57 -0.68 14.40
N ALA A 93 -9.51 -1.60 14.65
CA ALA A 93 -9.55 -2.40 15.86
C ALA A 93 -8.38 -3.39 16.00
N THR A 94 -7.64 -3.65 14.92
CA THR A 94 -6.44 -4.51 14.93
C THR A 94 -5.19 -3.75 15.40
N VAL A 95 -5.19 -2.41 15.32
CA VAL A 95 -4.04 -1.54 15.63
C VAL A 95 -4.15 -0.88 17.00
N GLY A 96 -5.38 -0.69 17.50
CA GLY A 96 -5.66 -0.18 18.85
C GLY A 96 -5.70 -1.29 19.90
#